data_AF-A0A1I3GJ08-F1
#
_entry.id   AF-A0A1I3GJ08-F1
#
_cell.length_a   1.000
_cell.length_b   1.000
_cell.length_c   1.000
_cell.angle_alpha   90.00
_cell.angle_beta   90.00
_cell.angle_gamma   90.00
#
_symmetry.space_group_name_H-M   'P 1'
#
loop_
_entity.id
_entity.type
_entity.pdbx_description
1 polymer ?
#
loop_
_entity_poly.entity_id
_entity_poly.type
_entity_poly.pdbx_seq_one_letter_code
_entity_poly.pdbx_strand_id
1 'polypeptide(L)'
;MSRRRWIGIIAALAIPVGFLCVVVIDGVMHQFGACRVVRQSAFASPSGSKLVVVVWKSCGASVPDSTQASIVARGRTFSPESTPTFVSVRGHLDAVVVWSSERAVRIGFVPGADQIDKRDQRAGDVAISYE
;
A
#
# COMPACT_ATOMS: atom_id res chain seq x y z
N MET A 1 3.18 -28.93 -52.42
CA MET A 1 3.52 -28.78 -50.98
C MET A 1 2.28 -28.26 -50.26
N SER A 2 1.63 -29.08 -49.43
CA SER A 2 0.20 -28.96 -49.07
C SER A 2 -0.09 -27.87 -48.02
N ARG A 3 -1.05 -26.98 -48.34
CA ARG A 3 -1.61 -25.89 -47.49
C ARG A 3 -1.91 -26.30 -46.04
N ARG A 4 -2.20 -27.58 -45.80
CA ARG A 4 -2.51 -28.14 -44.47
C ARG A 4 -1.30 -28.21 -43.53
N ARG A 5 -0.07 -28.36 -44.05
CA ARG A 5 1.16 -28.33 -43.24
C ARG A 5 1.53 -26.92 -42.79
N TRP A 6 1.19 -25.90 -43.58
CA TRP A 6 1.43 -24.49 -43.24
C TRP A 6 0.51 -24.01 -42.10
N ILE A 7 -0.77 -24.42 -42.11
CA ILE A 7 -1.73 -24.06 -41.05
C ILE A 7 -1.30 -24.68 -39.71
N GLY A 8 -0.79 -25.92 -39.71
CA GLY A 8 -0.29 -26.57 -38.50
C GLY A 8 0.93 -25.88 -37.88
N ILE A 9 1.84 -25.35 -38.71
CA ILE A 9 3.02 -24.61 -38.24
C ILE A 9 2.63 -23.24 -37.67
N ILE A 10 1.70 -22.53 -38.32
CA ILE A 10 1.21 -21.22 -37.84
C ILE A 10 0.49 -21.39 -36.50
N ALA A 11 -0.36 -22.41 -36.36
CA ALA A 11 -1.05 -22.71 -35.10
C ALA A 11 -0.07 -23.12 -33.99
N ALA A 12 0.96 -23.92 -34.32
CA ALA A 12 1.96 -24.36 -33.35
C ALA A 12 2.87 -23.23 -32.83
N LEU A 13 3.07 -22.16 -33.61
CA LEU A 13 3.82 -20.97 -33.20
C LEU A 13 2.95 -19.91 -32.49
N ALA A 14 1.66 -19.82 -32.83
CA ALA A 14 0.76 -18.86 -32.22
C ALA A 14 0.52 -19.11 -30.72
N ILE A 15 0.51 -20.38 -30.30
CA ILE A 15 0.30 -20.77 -28.90
C ILE A 15 1.46 -20.32 -27.97
N PRO A 16 2.74 -20.65 -28.25
CA PRO A 16 3.85 -20.20 -27.40
C PRO A 16 4.08 -18.69 -27.46
N VAL A 17 3.84 -18.03 -28.61
CA VAL A 17 3.94 -16.57 -28.72
C VAL A 17 2.82 -15.87 -27.95
N GLY A 18 1.59 -16.36 -28.06
CA GLY A 18 0.45 -15.83 -27.29
C GLY A 18 0.65 -15.98 -25.79
N PHE A 19 1.12 -17.15 -25.34
CA PHE A 19 1.45 -17.39 -23.94
C PHE A 19 2.59 -16.48 -23.45
N LEU A 20 3.65 -16.32 -24.25
CA LEU A 20 4.75 -15.40 -23.93
C LEU A 20 4.26 -13.95 -23.80
N CYS A 21 3.41 -13.49 -24.72
CA CYS A 21 2.82 -12.15 -24.63
C CYS A 21 1.98 -11.96 -23.36
N VAL A 22 1.16 -12.95 -22.98
CA VAL A 22 0.36 -12.88 -21.75
C VAL A 22 1.27 -12.83 -20.52
N VAL A 23 2.32 -13.66 -20.46
CA VAL A 23 3.29 -13.67 -19.35
C VAL A 23 4.07 -12.36 -19.26
N VAL A 24 4.46 -11.78 -20.40
CA VAL A 24 5.17 -10.49 -20.44
C VAL A 24 4.24 -9.36 -20.00
N ILE A 25 2.98 -9.33 -20.47
CA ILE A 25 2.00 -8.31 -20.06
C ILE A 25 1.70 -8.44 -18.57
N ASP A 26 1.50 -9.65 -18.03
CA ASP A 26 1.26 -9.85 -16.59
C ASP A 26 2.45 -9.41 -15.73
N GLY A 27 3.68 -9.74 -16.16
CA GLY A 27 4.91 -9.32 -15.48
C GLY A 27 5.13 -7.81 -15.53
N VAL A 28 4.84 -7.18 -16.68
CA VAL A 28 4.88 -5.71 -16.85
C VAL A 28 3.81 -5.05 -15.97
N MET A 29 2.57 -5.55 -15.98
CA MET A 29 1.49 -5.00 -15.16
C MET A 29 1.76 -5.15 -13.65
N HIS A 30 2.43 -6.22 -13.23
CA HIS A 30 2.91 -6.36 -11.84
C HIS A 30 3.93 -5.28 -11.47
N GLN A 31 4.83 -4.89 -12.39
CA GLN A 31 5.82 -3.83 -12.14
C GLN A 31 5.24 -2.41 -12.17
N PHE A 32 4.17 -2.16 -12.94
CA PHE A 32 3.58 -0.83 -13.10
C PHE A 32 2.38 -0.55 -12.16
N GLY A 33 1.97 -1.50 -11.32
CA GLY A 33 0.81 -1.35 -10.42
C GLY A 33 0.99 -1.85 -8.99
N ALA A 34 2.07 -2.58 -8.66
CA ALA A 34 2.26 -3.09 -7.30
C ALA A 34 2.88 -2.01 -6.39
N CYS A 35 2.02 -1.31 -5.64
CA CYS A 35 2.47 -0.52 -4.51
C CYS A 35 3.18 -1.43 -3.50
N ARG A 36 4.45 -1.17 -3.25
CA ARG A 36 5.21 -1.87 -2.21
C ARG A 36 5.29 -1.02 -0.95
N VAL A 37 5.21 -1.68 0.21
CA VAL A 37 5.56 -1.05 1.48
C VAL A 37 7.06 -1.11 1.66
N VAL A 38 7.69 0.06 1.72
CA VAL A 38 9.16 0.17 1.81
C VAL A 38 9.60 0.30 3.27
N ARG A 39 8.77 0.92 4.12
CA ARG A 39 9.02 1.05 5.55
C ARG A 39 7.73 0.89 6.32
N GLN A 40 7.80 0.17 7.44
CA GLN A 40 6.69 -0.02 8.37
C GLN A 40 7.17 0.26 9.78
N SER A 41 6.38 1.02 10.54
CA SER A 41 6.61 1.30 11.95
C SER A 41 5.32 1.06 12.72
N ALA A 42 5.42 0.53 13.94
CA ALA A 42 4.27 0.19 14.77
C ALA A 42 4.43 0.77 16.16
N PHE A 43 3.39 1.44 16.65
CA PHE A 43 3.36 2.12 17.94
C PHE A 43 2.21 1.57 18.78
N ALA A 44 2.55 0.83 19.84
CA ALA A 44 1.57 0.20 20.72
C ALA A 44 0.84 1.22 21.60
N SER A 45 -0.45 0.98 21.83
CA SER A 45 -1.21 1.70 22.87
C SER A 45 -0.64 1.37 24.27
N PRO A 46 -0.97 2.14 25.32
CA PRO A 46 -0.43 1.92 26.67
C PRO A 46 -0.68 0.49 27.22
N SER A 47 -1.84 -0.09 26.96
CA SER A 47 -2.20 -1.50 27.25
C SER A 47 -1.66 -2.47 26.19
N GLY A 48 -1.22 -1.93 25.06
CA GLY A 48 -0.82 -2.59 23.82
C GLY A 48 -1.96 -3.33 23.10
N SER A 49 -3.22 -3.10 23.50
CA SER A 49 -4.39 -3.69 22.85
C SER A 49 -4.59 -3.22 21.41
N LYS A 50 -3.99 -2.08 21.04
CA LYS A 50 -4.02 -1.50 19.69
C LYS A 50 -2.62 -1.08 19.26
N LEU A 51 -2.44 -0.97 17.96
CA LEU A 51 -1.21 -0.54 17.31
C LEU A 51 -1.56 0.51 16.26
N VAL A 52 -0.88 1.66 16.29
CA VAL A 52 -0.82 2.52 15.11
C VAL A 52 0.27 1.97 14.21
N VAL A 53 -0.09 1.58 12.99
CA VAL A 53 0.86 1.13 11.98
C VAL A 53 1.01 2.23 10.95
N VAL A 54 2.23 2.73 10.81
CA VAL A 54 2.61 3.70 9.79
C VAL A 54 3.36 2.97 8.69
N VAL A 55 2.95 3.17 7.44
CA VAL A 55 3.60 2.61 6.26
C VAL A 55 3.98 3.69 5.29
N TRP A 56 5.14 3.51 4.66
CA TRP A 56 5.53 4.23 3.46
C TRP A 56 5.28 3.33 2.25
N LYS A 57 4.41 3.80 1.36
CA LYS A 57 4.08 3.16 0.09
C LYS A 57 4.78 3.85 -1.06
N SER A 58 5.42 3.04 -1.90
CA SER A 58 5.99 3.46 -3.18
C SER A 58 5.40 2.62 -4.29
N CYS A 59 4.87 3.29 -5.32
CA CYS A 59 4.01 2.67 -6.34
C CYS A 59 4.58 2.83 -7.77
N GLY A 60 5.90 2.96 -7.89
CA GLY A 60 6.58 3.10 -9.18
C GLY A 60 6.63 4.54 -9.71
N ALA A 61 7.11 4.72 -10.94
CA ALA A 61 7.47 6.04 -11.47
C ALA A 61 6.30 7.01 -11.74
N SER A 62 5.09 6.49 -11.92
CA SER A 62 3.91 7.29 -12.27
C SER A 62 3.02 7.66 -11.07
N VAL A 63 3.22 7.02 -9.92
CA VAL A 63 2.39 7.23 -8.73
C VAL A 63 3.28 7.77 -7.62
N PRO A 64 2.99 8.98 -7.09
CA PRO A 64 3.76 9.55 -6.00
C PRO A 64 3.78 8.65 -4.77
N ASP A 65 4.92 8.65 -4.09
CA ASP A 65 5.06 8.01 -2.79
C ASP A 65 4.05 8.59 -1.78
N SER A 66 3.63 7.78 -0.81
CA SER A 66 2.76 8.22 0.28
C SER A 66 3.13 7.59 1.61
N THR A 67 3.03 8.38 2.69
CA THR A 67 3.05 7.89 4.06
C THR A 67 1.60 7.77 4.55
N GLN A 68 1.24 6.62 5.10
CA GLN A 68 -0.12 6.32 5.54
C GLN A 68 -0.09 5.76 6.97
N ALA A 69 -1.11 6.06 7.77
CA ALA A 69 -1.26 5.44 9.08
C ALA A 69 -2.63 4.80 9.26
N SER A 70 -2.62 3.64 9.93
CA SER A 70 -3.78 2.81 10.23
C SER A 70 -3.77 2.40 11.70
N ILE A 71 -4.95 2.10 12.26
CA ILE A 71 -5.05 1.50 13.60
C ILE A 71 -5.46 0.04 13.46
N VAL A 72 -4.73 -0.83 14.16
CA VAL A 72 -4.92 -2.27 14.13
C VAL A 72 -5.09 -2.77 15.56
N ALA A 73 -6.09 -3.60 15.80
CA ALA A 73 -6.24 -4.27 17.09
C ALA A 73 -5.18 -5.38 17.26
N ARG A 74 -4.74 -5.62 18.50
CA ARG A 74 -3.81 -6.70 18.82
C ARG A 74 -4.35 -8.04 18.29
N GLY A 75 -3.49 -8.82 17.66
CA GLY A 75 -3.83 -10.12 17.08
C GLY A 75 -4.48 -10.05 15.69
N ARG A 76 -4.72 -8.85 15.14
CA ARG A 76 -5.12 -8.68 13.74
C ARG A 76 -3.89 -8.50 12.86
N THR A 77 -3.86 -9.20 11.73
CA THR A 77 -2.83 -9.02 10.71
C THR A 77 -3.08 -7.71 9.98
N PHE A 78 -2.05 -6.86 9.94
CA PHE A 78 -2.06 -5.66 9.12
C PHE A 78 -1.85 -6.02 7.65
N SER A 79 -2.68 -5.47 6.77
CA SER A 79 -2.46 -5.48 5.31
C SER A 79 -2.63 -4.05 4.78
N PRO A 80 -1.64 -3.50 4.07
CA PRO A 80 -1.71 -2.14 3.53
C PRO A 80 -2.84 -1.90 2.52
N GLU A 81 -3.40 -2.95 1.93
CA GLU A 81 -4.43 -2.92 0.89
C GLU A 81 -5.84 -3.01 1.48
N SER A 82 -5.98 -3.73 2.60
CA SER A 82 -7.28 -4.02 3.21
C SER A 82 -7.51 -3.34 4.56
N THR A 83 -6.45 -2.88 5.22
CA THR A 83 -6.58 -2.17 6.49
C THR A 83 -6.97 -0.72 6.21
N PRO A 84 -8.06 -0.21 6.83
CA PRO A 84 -8.45 1.17 6.64
C PRO A 84 -7.40 2.11 7.24
N THR A 85 -6.89 2.99 6.39
CA THR A 85 -6.02 4.09 6.80
C THR A 85 -6.86 5.26 7.30
N PHE A 86 -6.43 5.93 8.36
CA PHE A 86 -7.10 7.13 8.86
C PHE A 86 -6.42 8.41 8.37
N VAL A 87 -5.16 8.31 7.93
CA VAL A 87 -4.41 9.42 7.32
C VAL A 87 -3.55 8.90 6.17
N SER A 88 -3.48 9.70 5.11
CA SER A 88 -2.60 9.50 3.96
C SER A 88 -2.03 10.86 3.55
N VAL A 89 -0.71 10.96 3.51
CA VAL A 89 0.02 12.16 3.11
C VAL A 89 0.98 11.82 1.98
N ARG A 90 1.20 12.77 1.09
CA ARG A 90 2.10 12.60 -0.04
C ARG A 90 3.56 12.73 0.40
N GLY A 91 4.41 11.90 -0.20
CA GLY A 91 5.85 11.89 0.05
C GLY A 91 6.29 10.89 1.10
N HIS A 92 7.59 10.89 1.35
CA HIS A 92 8.24 10.09 2.37
C HIS A 92 8.45 10.94 3.63
N LEU A 93 7.52 10.83 4.57
CA LEU A 93 7.57 11.57 5.83
C LEU A 93 7.74 10.61 7.01
N ASP A 94 8.55 11.01 7.99
CA ASP A 94 8.65 10.32 9.27
C ASP A 94 7.46 10.71 10.14
N ALA A 95 6.68 9.72 10.59
CA ALA A 95 5.56 9.97 11.49
C ALA A 95 6.02 9.94 12.95
N VAL A 96 5.60 10.94 13.71
CA VAL A 96 5.73 10.98 15.16
C VAL A 96 4.36 10.65 15.74
N VAL A 97 4.26 9.51 16.44
CA VAL A 97 2.98 9.01 16.98
C VAL A 97 3.07 8.92 18.49
N VAL A 98 2.11 9.53 19.17
CA VAL A 98 1.98 9.51 20.63
C VAL A 98 0.56 9.11 21.02
N TRP A 99 0.42 8.03 21.78
CA TRP A 99 -0.84 7.70 22.42
C TRP A 99 -1.06 8.58 23.64
N SER A 100 -2.13 9.38 23.64
CA SER A 100 -2.54 10.19 24.79
C SER A 100 -3.44 9.41 25.75
N SER A 101 -4.15 8.40 25.25
CA SER A 101 -4.91 7.40 26.03
C SER A 101 -5.18 6.17 25.15
N GLU A 102 -5.83 5.13 25.66
CA GLU A 102 -6.26 3.97 24.85
C GLU A 102 -7.21 4.31 23.67
N ARG A 103 -7.80 5.50 23.71
CA ARG A 103 -8.77 5.99 22.71
C ARG A 103 -8.39 7.34 22.13
N ALA A 104 -7.15 7.80 22.30
CA ALA A 104 -6.68 9.06 21.74
C ALA A 104 -5.24 8.95 21.25
N VAL A 105 -5.02 9.30 19.98
CA VAL A 105 -3.71 9.34 19.34
C VAL A 105 -3.44 10.76 18.87
N ARG A 106 -2.21 11.22 19.09
CA ARG A 106 -1.63 12.39 18.44
C ARG A 106 -0.64 11.92 17.39
N ILE A 107 -0.71 12.49 16.20
CA ILE A 107 0.19 12.16 15.11
C ILE A 107 0.66 13.45 14.41
N GLY A 108 1.97 13.53 14.21
CA GLY A 108 2.63 14.55 13.40
C GLY A 108 3.50 13.91 12.33
N PHE A 109 3.93 14.71 11.35
CA PHE A 109 4.84 14.28 10.30
C PHE A 109 6.04 15.22 10.23
N VAL A 110 7.22 14.65 10.02
CA VAL A 110 8.49 15.37 9.85
C VAL A 110 9.14 14.93 8.52
N PRO A 111 9.38 15.86 7.57
CA PRO A 111 8.88 17.23 7.58
C PRO A 111 7.34 17.28 7.55
N GLY A 112 6.76 18.47 7.81
CA GLY A 112 5.32 18.65 7.73
C GLY A 112 4.76 18.25 6.36
N ALA A 113 3.53 17.77 6.32
CA ALA A 113 2.93 17.30 5.08
C ALA A 113 2.48 18.47 4.18
N ASP A 114 3.10 18.57 2.99
CA ASP A 114 2.71 19.57 1.98
C ASP A 114 1.33 19.26 1.37
N GLN A 115 1.02 17.98 1.19
CA GLN A 115 -0.24 17.52 0.63
C GLN A 115 -0.80 16.34 1.43
N ILE A 116 -2.07 16.47 1.80
CA ILE A 116 -2.81 15.52 2.61
C ILE A 116 -3.96 14.99 1.78
N ASP A 117 -3.87 13.73 1.37
CA ASP A 117 -4.88 13.08 0.53
C ASP A 117 -6.05 12.55 1.38
N LYS A 118 -5.79 12.20 2.65
CA LYS A 118 -6.80 11.74 3.60
C LYS A 118 -6.46 12.15 5.03
N ARG A 119 -7.46 12.59 5.79
CA ARG A 119 -7.33 12.96 7.20
C ARG A 119 -8.65 12.76 7.96
N ASP A 120 -8.77 11.64 8.65
CA ASP A 120 -9.93 11.31 9.48
C ASP A 120 -9.72 11.81 10.92
N GLN A 121 -10.77 12.33 11.55
CA GLN A 121 -10.70 12.74 12.97
C GLN A 121 -10.85 11.55 13.93
N ARG A 122 -11.26 10.39 13.43
CA ARG A 122 -11.45 9.14 14.19
C ARG A 122 -11.10 7.93 13.36
N ALA A 123 -10.62 6.89 14.03
CA ALA A 123 -10.41 5.56 13.47
C ALA A 123 -11.03 4.52 14.41
N GLY A 124 -12.24 4.06 14.08
CA GLY A 124 -13.04 3.26 15.00
C GLY A 124 -13.42 4.06 16.26
N ASP A 125 -13.04 3.54 17.43
CA ASP A 125 -13.27 4.17 18.74
C ASP A 125 -12.12 5.08 19.21
N VAL A 126 -11.10 5.30 18.36
CA VAL A 126 -9.92 6.13 18.69
C VAL A 126 -10.06 7.51 18.05
N ALA A 127 -9.95 8.56 18.86
CA ALA A 127 -9.86 9.95 18.40
C ALA A 127 -8.44 10.27 17.91
N ILE A 128 -8.35 10.96 16.77
CA ILE A 128 -7.08 11.32 16.13
C ILE A 128 -6.91 12.85 16.19
N SER A 129 -5.80 13.29 16.77
CA SER A 129 -5.36 14.69 16.79
C SER A 129 -4.10 14.84 15.94
N TYR A 130 -4.06 15.88 15.13
CA TYR A 130 -2.94 16.16 14.22
C TYR A 130 -2.14 17.34 14.75
N GLU A 131 -0.82 17.25 14.63
CA GLU A 131 0.12 18.35 14.89
C GLU A 131 0.51 19.07 13.60
#